data_AF-A0A7C2PYA6-F1
#
_entry.id   AF-A0A7C2PYA6-F1
#
_cell.length_a   1.000
_cell.length_b   1.000
_cell.length_c   1.000
_cell.angle_alpha   90.00
_cell.angle_beta   90.00
_cell.angle_gamma   90.00
#
_symmetry.space_group_name_H-M   'P 1'
#
loop_
_entity.id
_entity.type
_entity.pdbx_description
1 polymer ?
#
loop_
_entity_poly.entity_id
_entity_poly.type
_entity_poly.pdbx_seq_one_letter_code
_entity_poly.pdbx_strand_id
1 'polypeptide(L)'
;MTWNDEEHRRLLVSTSIGYTAYTAWARQARRERLFNIARLLDASAAVKRVRAEQSLRRLGEVAKTTTNIERALAGLEPEAVVTGPVTGTSAFQRELLERAARALAAGRDLIYTELGDLFVCSMCGQLMEGDPLPFCSICGTVREGFLDFRIVDCMGTLGPSTIVRRLEQGLRTVQDLVVDLTEEQLSTPVNGFPACKDLIGHLTDMDIVFRERAWMILETNQPRLPSAHPPTLQHAVKYRTVPIADLLEQYTSSRQQTLNLLRGLTQAAWQRIGYHAIFGPVPLLHQGNWVVTHEQGHLIELAQMRHNLLHGGNQMIEIAQEVLHP
;
A
#
# COMPACT_ATOMS: atom_id res chain seq x y z
N MET A 1 15.51 35.84 -2.77
CA MET A 1 15.19 35.92 -1.33
C MET A 1 16.13 34.98 -0.60
N THR A 2 17.04 35.52 0.20
CA THR A 2 17.82 34.75 1.18
C THR A 2 16.87 34.41 2.32
N TRP A 3 16.46 33.14 2.39
CA TRP A 3 15.61 32.66 3.48
C TRP A 3 16.40 32.71 4.79
N ASN A 4 15.81 33.22 5.86
CA ASN A 4 16.44 33.25 7.19
C ASN A 4 16.30 31.86 7.86
N ASP A 5 17.21 31.50 8.77
CA ASP A 5 17.21 30.22 9.49
C ASP A 5 15.86 29.92 10.16
N GLU A 6 15.18 30.96 10.68
CA GLU A 6 13.84 30.85 11.25
C GLU A 6 12.81 30.28 10.26
N GLU A 7 12.85 30.72 8.99
CA GLU A 7 11.93 30.23 7.96
C GLU A 7 12.25 28.78 7.59
N HIS A 8 13.53 28.40 7.58
CA HIS A 8 13.93 27.01 7.35
C HIS A 8 13.52 26.10 8.50
N ARG A 9 13.60 26.55 9.77
CA ARG A 9 13.06 25.79 10.90
C ARG A 9 11.55 25.63 10.81
N ARG A 10 10.82 26.70 10.48
CA ARG A 10 9.36 26.64 10.27
C ARG A 10 8.99 25.65 9.16
N LEU A 11 9.71 25.71 8.04
CA LEU A 11 9.49 24.80 6.91
C LEU A 11 9.79 23.36 7.31
N LEU A 12 10.91 23.10 7.98
CA LEU A 12 11.28 21.77 8.50
C LEU A 12 10.16 21.19 9.37
N VAL A 13 9.66 21.93 10.37
CA VAL A 13 8.55 21.48 11.23
C VAL A 13 7.28 21.20 10.42
N SER A 14 6.84 22.17 9.58
CA SER A 14 5.60 22.02 8.80
C SER A 14 5.64 20.83 7.84
N THR A 15 6.80 20.58 7.24
CA THR A 15 6.98 19.54 6.23
C THR A 15 7.22 18.18 6.87
N SER A 16 7.88 18.09 8.02
CA SER A 16 7.98 16.86 8.81
C SER A 16 6.60 16.39 9.30
N ILE A 17 5.78 17.30 9.85
CA ILE A 17 4.41 16.96 10.27
C ILE A 17 3.56 16.57 9.05
N GLY A 18 3.66 17.35 7.96
CA GLY A 18 2.96 17.04 6.71
C GLY A 18 3.35 15.67 6.15
N TYR A 19 4.64 15.32 6.16
CA TYR A 19 5.12 14.01 5.72
C TYR A 19 4.48 12.88 6.53
N THR A 20 4.47 12.99 7.85
CA THR A 20 3.82 12.02 8.74
C THR A 20 2.33 11.90 8.44
N ALA A 21 1.62 13.02 8.31
CA ALA A 21 0.18 13.03 8.03
C ALA A 21 -0.15 12.37 6.69
N TYR A 22 0.49 12.79 5.59
CA TYR A 22 0.25 12.21 4.27
C TYR A 22 0.62 10.73 4.21
N THR A 23 1.69 10.30 4.89
CA THR A 23 2.07 8.88 4.97
C THR A 23 1.02 8.06 5.71
N ALA A 24 0.49 8.57 6.82
CA ALA A 24 -0.57 7.91 7.57
C ALA A 24 -1.85 7.80 6.74
N TRP A 25 -2.27 8.89 6.08
CA TRP A 25 -3.46 8.89 5.23
C TRP A 25 -3.30 7.99 3.99
N ALA A 26 -2.11 7.92 3.39
CA ALA A 26 -1.86 7.01 2.28
C ALA A 26 -2.01 5.53 2.71
N ARG A 27 -1.57 5.19 3.92
CA ARG A 27 -1.78 3.85 4.50
C ARG A 27 -3.26 3.57 4.74
N GLN A 28 -4.01 4.54 5.26
CA GLN A 28 -5.44 4.41 5.46
C GLN A 28 -6.19 4.20 4.13
N ALA A 29 -5.92 5.04 3.12
CA ALA A 29 -6.52 4.91 1.79
C ALA A 29 -6.23 3.53 1.16
N ARG A 30 -5.05 2.94 1.36
CA ARG A 30 -4.76 1.56 0.91
C ARG A 30 -5.63 0.52 1.60
N ARG A 31 -5.88 0.65 2.91
CA ARG A 31 -6.75 -0.27 3.66
C ARG A 31 -8.19 -0.22 3.12
N GLU A 32 -8.64 0.98 2.76
CA GLU A 32 -9.93 1.25 2.12
C GLU A 32 -9.96 0.85 0.62
N ARG A 33 -8.87 0.30 0.08
CA ARG A 33 -8.70 -0.11 -1.32
C ARG A 33 -8.79 1.05 -2.33
N LEU A 34 -8.47 2.27 -1.88
CA LEU A 34 -8.38 3.49 -2.69
C LEU A 34 -6.92 3.72 -3.14
N PHE A 35 -6.42 2.84 -4.01
CA PHE A 35 -5.01 2.77 -4.38
C PHE A 35 -4.50 4.01 -5.15
N ASN A 36 -5.32 4.62 -6.02
CA ASN A 36 -4.91 5.83 -6.73
C ASN A 36 -4.88 7.06 -5.80
N ILE A 37 -5.83 7.17 -4.89
CA ILE A 37 -5.78 8.20 -3.84
C ILE A 37 -4.58 7.97 -2.92
N ALA A 38 -4.32 6.73 -2.49
CA ALA A 38 -3.14 6.41 -1.70
C ALA A 38 -1.84 6.81 -2.40
N ARG A 39 -1.73 6.52 -3.71
CA ARG A 39 -0.60 6.93 -4.56
C ARG A 39 -0.41 8.45 -4.60
N LEU A 40 -1.49 9.21 -4.73
CA LEU A 40 -1.45 10.68 -4.65
C LEU A 40 -0.97 11.18 -3.29
N LEU A 41 -1.42 10.54 -2.20
CA LEU A 41 -1.01 10.88 -0.84
C LEU A 41 0.46 10.52 -0.59
N ASP A 42 0.96 9.40 -1.11
CA ASP A 42 2.39 9.06 -1.04
C ASP A 42 3.27 10.03 -1.83
N ALA A 43 2.85 10.42 -3.05
CA ALA A 43 3.55 11.45 -3.81
C ALA A 43 3.58 12.77 -3.03
N SER A 44 2.46 13.13 -2.39
CA SER A 44 2.37 14.29 -1.50
C SER A 44 3.28 14.17 -0.27
N ALA A 45 3.40 12.97 0.31
CA ALA A 45 4.33 12.69 1.40
C ALA A 45 5.78 12.86 0.92
N ALA A 46 6.13 12.37 -0.26
CA ALA A 46 7.47 12.53 -0.82
C ALA A 46 7.84 13.99 -1.08
N VAL A 47 6.91 14.83 -1.56
CA VAL A 47 7.10 16.28 -1.66
C VAL A 47 7.51 16.87 -0.31
N LYS A 48 6.79 16.48 0.75
CA LYS A 48 7.03 16.95 2.12
C LYS A 48 8.38 16.48 2.65
N ARG A 49 8.70 15.20 2.47
CA ARG A 49 9.98 14.61 2.85
C ARG A 49 11.16 15.34 2.20
N VAL A 50 11.13 15.55 0.89
CA VAL A 50 12.21 16.24 0.16
C VAL A 50 12.41 17.65 0.70
N ARG A 51 11.33 18.41 0.93
CA ARG A 51 11.43 19.79 1.46
C ARG A 51 11.91 19.84 2.92
N ALA A 52 11.56 18.85 3.73
CA ALA A 52 12.07 18.70 5.08
C ALA A 52 13.58 18.43 5.06
N GLU A 53 14.03 17.46 4.25
CA GLU A 53 15.45 17.13 4.07
C GLU A 53 16.26 18.32 3.56
N GLN A 54 15.72 19.11 2.62
CA GLN A 54 16.36 20.34 2.16
C GLN A 54 16.51 21.38 3.27
N SER A 55 15.46 21.59 4.07
CA SER A 55 15.48 22.57 5.17
C SER A 55 16.52 22.17 6.22
N LEU A 56 16.57 20.88 6.55
CA LEU A 56 17.57 20.32 7.48
C LEU A 56 19.01 20.54 6.98
N ARG A 57 19.26 20.35 5.67
CA ARG A 57 20.57 20.63 5.06
C ARG A 57 20.93 22.12 5.11
N ARG A 58 19.98 23.01 4.83
CA ARG A 58 20.21 24.47 4.84
C ARG A 58 20.51 25.01 6.24
N LEU A 59 19.93 24.39 7.26
CA LEU A 59 20.23 24.69 8.67
C LEU A 59 21.60 24.15 9.14
N GLY A 60 22.35 23.43 8.29
CA GLY A 60 23.64 22.84 8.68
C GLY A 60 23.52 21.59 9.56
N GLU A 61 22.31 21.02 9.68
CA GLU A 61 22.04 19.86 10.53
C GLU A 61 22.44 18.54 9.89
N VAL A 62 22.76 18.54 8.59
CA VAL A 62 23.34 17.39 7.89
C VAL A 62 24.83 17.61 7.67
N ALA A 63 25.65 16.80 8.33
CA ALA A 63 27.11 16.84 8.27
C ALA A 63 27.69 15.50 7.80
N LYS A 64 29.00 15.28 8.05
CA LYS A 64 29.63 13.96 7.85
C LYS A 64 28.98 12.91 8.75
N THR A 65 28.97 11.65 8.31
CA THR A 65 28.29 10.56 9.01
C THR A 65 28.72 10.42 10.46
N THR A 66 30.02 10.57 10.77
CA THR A 66 30.53 10.54 12.16
C THR A 66 29.82 11.58 13.04
N THR A 67 29.76 12.83 12.60
CA THR A 67 29.06 13.92 13.30
C THR A 67 27.55 13.68 13.40
N ASN A 68 26.93 13.12 12.35
CA ASN A 68 25.51 12.79 12.40
C ASN A 68 25.20 11.70 13.44
N ILE A 69 26.07 10.69 13.59
CA ILE A 69 25.94 9.67 14.64
C ILE A 69 26.09 10.28 16.04
N GLU A 70 27.08 11.16 16.24
CA GLU A 70 27.26 11.87 17.50
C GLU A 70 26.02 12.72 17.85
N ARG A 71 25.47 13.47 16.88
CA ARG A 71 24.22 14.23 17.04
C ARG A 71 23.03 13.34 17.38
N ALA A 72 22.91 12.17 16.74
CA ALA A 72 21.83 11.23 17.01
C ALA A 72 21.92 10.65 18.43
N LEU A 73 23.12 10.31 18.90
CA LEU A 73 23.37 9.83 20.26
C LEU A 73 23.15 10.91 21.33
N ALA A 74 23.46 12.16 21.00
CA ALA A 74 23.24 13.30 21.90
C ALA A 74 21.76 13.69 22.02
N GLY A 75 20.89 13.20 21.13
CA GLY A 75 19.48 13.58 21.08
C GLY A 75 19.29 15.00 20.56
N LEU A 76 19.37 15.19 19.24
CA LEU A 76 19.13 16.49 18.60
C LEU A 76 17.76 17.08 19.02
N GLU A 77 17.79 18.15 19.81
CA GLU A 77 16.59 18.91 20.19
C GLU A 77 16.42 20.11 19.25
N PRO A 78 15.39 20.12 18.38
CA PRO A 78 15.11 21.28 17.55
C PRO A 78 14.51 22.40 18.39
N GLU A 79 14.85 23.65 18.06
CA GLU A 79 14.17 24.82 18.65
C GLU A 79 12.65 24.74 18.40
N ALA A 80 11.88 25.13 19.43
CA ALA A 80 10.43 25.20 19.32
C ALA A 80 10.02 26.31 18.34
N VAL A 81 9.37 25.94 17.24
CA VAL A 81 8.89 26.88 16.23
C VAL A 81 7.40 26.71 16.01
N VAL A 82 6.65 27.83 16.13
CA VAL A 82 5.24 27.88 15.74
C VAL A 82 5.14 27.72 14.23
N THR A 83 4.37 26.72 13.80
CA THR A 83 4.25 26.37 12.38
C THR A 83 2.93 26.86 11.77
N GLY A 84 2.95 27.08 10.45
CA GLY A 84 1.77 27.40 9.65
C GLY A 84 1.04 26.15 9.13
N PRO A 85 0.20 26.27 8.08
CA PRO A 85 -0.50 25.13 7.49
C PRO A 85 0.46 24.00 7.09
N VAL A 86 0.20 22.79 7.60
CA VAL A 86 1.04 21.61 7.36
C VAL A 86 0.69 20.87 6.06
N THR A 87 -0.45 21.17 5.44
CA THR A 87 -0.99 20.51 4.24
C THR A 87 -1.34 21.50 3.12
N GLY A 88 -1.48 21.01 1.87
CA GLY A 88 -1.90 21.81 0.71
C GLY A 88 -0.91 22.91 0.29
N THR A 89 0.23 22.53 -0.30
CA THR A 89 1.36 23.47 -0.50
C THR A 89 1.46 24.15 -1.87
N SER A 90 0.74 23.68 -2.88
CA SER A 90 0.72 24.32 -4.20
C SER A 90 -0.68 24.27 -4.81
N ALA A 91 -0.96 25.20 -5.72
CA ALA A 91 -2.23 25.22 -6.46
C ALA A 91 -2.46 23.88 -7.20
N PHE A 92 -1.39 23.34 -7.79
CA PHE A 92 -1.43 22.05 -8.50
C PHE A 92 -1.73 20.86 -7.57
N GLN A 93 -1.08 20.79 -6.39
CA GLN A 93 -1.38 19.74 -5.43
C GLN A 93 -2.83 19.83 -4.92
N ARG A 94 -3.34 21.05 -4.73
CA ARG A 94 -4.74 21.27 -4.34
C ARG A 94 -5.70 20.77 -5.40
N GLU A 95 -5.44 21.06 -6.68
CA GLU A 95 -6.25 20.56 -7.79
C GLU A 95 -6.34 19.02 -7.80
N LEU A 96 -5.23 18.31 -7.60
CA LEU A 96 -5.22 16.84 -7.52
C LEU A 96 -6.03 16.32 -6.33
N LEU A 97 -5.93 16.97 -5.17
CA LEU A 97 -6.73 16.61 -3.98
C LEU A 97 -8.22 16.89 -4.19
N GLU A 98 -8.58 17.94 -4.92
CA GLU A 98 -9.96 18.22 -5.29
C GLU A 98 -10.52 17.17 -6.26
N ARG A 99 -9.70 16.63 -7.19
CA ARG A 99 -10.08 15.47 -8.01
C ARG A 99 -10.37 14.26 -7.13
N ALA A 100 -9.50 13.96 -6.16
CA ALA A 100 -9.70 12.88 -5.19
C ALA A 100 -11.00 13.07 -4.38
N ALA A 101 -11.24 14.28 -3.88
CA ALA A 101 -12.46 14.60 -3.14
C ALA A 101 -13.74 14.39 -3.97
N ARG A 102 -13.72 14.76 -5.26
CA ARG A 102 -14.85 14.49 -6.18
C ARG A 102 -15.08 13.00 -6.41
N ALA A 103 -14.00 12.21 -6.56
CA ALA A 103 -14.11 10.76 -6.71
C ALA A 103 -14.71 10.10 -5.44
N LEU A 104 -14.24 10.51 -4.26
CA LEU A 104 -14.75 10.05 -2.97
C LEU A 104 -16.22 10.42 -2.76
N ALA A 105 -16.64 11.63 -3.15
CA ALA A 105 -18.04 12.04 -3.11
C ALA A 105 -18.95 11.17 -3.98
N ALA A 106 -18.38 10.49 -4.99
CA ALA A 106 -19.06 9.50 -5.83
C ALA A 106 -18.89 8.05 -5.34
N GLY A 107 -18.30 7.82 -4.16
CA GLY A 107 -18.15 6.49 -3.56
C GLY A 107 -17.14 5.58 -4.26
N ARG A 108 -16.13 6.15 -4.94
CA ARG A 108 -15.12 5.39 -5.70
C ARG A 108 -13.72 5.97 -5.57
N ASP A 109 -12.72 5.18 -5.95
CA ASP A 109 -11.35 5.66 -6.14
C ASP A 109 -11.24 6.56 -7.39
N LEU A 110 -10.12 7.29 -7.48
CA LEU A 110 -9.68 7.92 -8.72
C LEU A 110 -9.45 6.87 -9.80
N ILE A 111 -9.89 7.13 -11.02
CA ILE A 111 -9.61 6.25 -12.17
C ILE A 111 -8.39 6.75 -12.96
N TYR A 112 -7.82 5.88 -13.78
CA TYR A 112 -6.59 6.13 -14.55
C TYR A 112 -6.64 7.34 -15.49
N THR A 113 -7.85 7.78 -15.89
CA THR A 113 -8.04 8.99 -16.71
C THR A 113 -8.15 10.27 -15.88
N GLU A 114 -8.34 10.16 -14.56
CA GLU A 114 -8.45 11.30 -13.63
C GLU A 114 -7.11 11.62 -12.92
N LEU A 115 -6.23 10.63 -12.83
CA LEU A 115 -4.91 10.74 -12.23
C LEU A 115 -3.86 9.97 -13.04
N GLY A 116 -3.02 10.70 -13.78
CA GLY A 116 -1.87 10.15 -14.48
C GLY A 116 -0.76 9.67 -13.53
N ASP A 117 0.36 9.22 -14.09
CA ASP A 117 1.56 8.90 -13.30
C ASP A 117 2.08 10.17 -12.62
N LEU A 118 2.52 10.05 -11.37
CA LEU A 118 3.00 11.17 -10.59
C LEU A 118 4.52 11.09 -10.42
N PHE A 119 5.16 12.24 -10.45
CA PHE A 119 6.62 12.36 -10.28
C PHE A 119 6.94 13.45 -9.27
N VAL A 120 7.90 13.19 -8.40
CA VAL A 120 8.40 14.15 -7.42
C VAL A 120 9.90 14.33 -7.63
N CYS A 121 10.33 15.56 -7.91
CA CYS A 121 11.76 15.87 -8.00
C CYS A 121 12.45 15.60 -6.66
N SER A 122 13.42 14.69 -6.61
CA SER A 122 14.14 14.34 -5.35
C SER A 122 14.95 15.49 -4.79
N MET A 123 15.33 16.46 -5.62
CA MET A 123 16.09 17.62 -5.17
C MET A 123 15.21 18.70 -4.55
N CYS A 124 14.15 19.17 -5.21
CA CYS A 124 13.34 20.32 -4.75
C CYS A 124 11.90 20.01 -4.34
N GLY A 125 11.44 18.77 -4.51
CA GLY A 125 10.08 18.36 -4.17
C GLY A 125 9.03 18.96 -5.09
N GLN A 126 9.37 19.25 -6.35
CA GLN A 126 8.38 19.65 -7.36
C GLN A 126 7.53 18.43 -7.75
N LEU A 127 6.20 18.57 -7.64
CA LEU A 127 5.23 17.55 -8.05
C LEU A 127 4.81 17.77 -9.51
N MET A 128 4.69 16.67 -10.26
CA MET A 128 4.29 16.64 -11.66
C MET A 128 3.32 15.48 -11.89
N GLU A 129 2.44 15.61 -12.89
CA GLU A 129 1.54 14.56 -13.38
C GLU A 129 1.79 14.33 -14.87
N GLY A 130 1.70 13.07 -15.31
CA GLY A 130 1.94 12.66 -16.70
C GLY A 130 3.43 12.47 -16.98
N ASP A 131 3.82 12.63 -18.25
CA ASP A 131 5.21 12.43 -18.64
C ASP A 131 6.12 13.51 -18.03
N PRO A 132 7.15 13.12 -17.27
CA PRO A 132 8.04 14.08 -16.64
C PRO A 132 8.92 14.76 -17.69
N LEU A 133 9.18 16.06 -17.48
CA LEU A 133 10.14 16.81 -18.27
C LEU A 133 11.55 16.18 -18.17
N PRO A 134 12.42 16.32 -19.18
CA PRO A 134 13.81 15.84 -19.10
C PRO A 134 14.61 16.44 -17.94
N PHE A 135 14.24 17.66 -17.53
CA PHE A 135 14.81 18.39 -16.40
C PHE A 135 13.71 19.07 -15.58
N CYS A 136 13.92 19.18 -14.27
CA CYS A 136 13.03 19.91 -13.37
C CYS A 136 13.11 21.41 -13.67
N SER A 137 11.98 22.04 -13.97
CA SER A 137 11.88 23.47 -14.26
C SER A 137 12.21 24.38 -13.07
N ILE A 138 12.26 23.83 -11.85
CA ILE A 138 12.53 24.58 -10.62
C ILE A 138 14.01 24.58 -10.24
N CYS A 139 14.71 23.46 -10.43
CA CYS A 139 16.09 23.29 -9.92
C CYS A 139 17.07 22.63 -10.89
N GLY A 140 16.64 22.28 -12.11
CA GLY A 140 17.50 21.68 -13.13
C GLY A 140 17.87 20.21 -12.91
N THR A 141 17.26 19.54 -11.93
CA THR A 141 17.49 18.10 -11.71
C THR A 141 17.07 17.28 -12.92
N VAL A 142 17.93 16.36 -13.34
CA VAL A 142 17.69 15.44 -14.46
C VAL A 142 16.59 14.43 -14.14
N ARG A 143 16.00 13.83 -15.17
CA ARG A 143 14.90 12.85 -15.07
C ARG A 143 15.19 11.69 -14.10
N GLU A 144 16.43 11.21 -14.04
CA GLU A 144 16.89 10.12 -13.17
C GLU A 144 16.77 10.49 -11.67
N GLY A 145 16.72 11.78 -11.36
CA GLY A 145 16.50 12.28 -10.02
C GLY A 145 15.03 12.36 -9.63
N PHE A 146 14.08 11.87 -10.42
CA PHE A 146 12.66 11.91 -10.06
C PHE A 146 12.24 10.63 -9.34
N LEU A 147 11.50 10.81 -8.25
CA LEU A 147 10.79 9.74 -7.57
C LEU A 147 9.47 9.51 -8.33
N ASP A 148 9.20 8.27 -8.70
CA ASP A 148 8.03 7.90 -9.49
C ASP A 148 6.95 7.21 -8.65
N PHE A 149 5.70 7.57 -8.96
CA PHE A 149 4.50 7.07 -8.31
C PHE A 149 3.52 6.69 -9.42
N ARG A 150 3.74 5.52 -10.00
CA ARG A 150 3.01 5.06 -11.18
C ARG A 150 1.79 4.25 -10.84
N ILE A 151 0.82 4.27 -11.73
CA ILE A 151 -0.36 3.43 -11.59
C ILE A 151 -0.01 1.93 -11.60
N VAL A 152 0.97 1.53 -12.41
CA VAL A 152 1.42 0.13 -12.52
C VAL A 152 2.16 -0.39 -11.28
N ASP A 153 2.59 0.51 -10.40
CA ASP A 153 3.32 0.19 -9.17
C ASP A 153 2.46 0.41 -7.92
N CYS A 154 1.24 0.92 -8.07
CA CYS A 154 0.42 1.38 -6.93
C CYS A 154 0.02 0.24 -5.98
N MET A 155 0.03 -1.00 -6.48
CA MET A 155 -0.26 -2.22 -5.71
C MET A 155 1.00 -3.02 -5.32
N GLY A 156 2.19 -2.55 -5.70
CA GLY A 156 3.48 -3.18 -5.39
C GLY A 156 4.40 -3.31 -6.60
N THR A 157 5.68 -3.55 -6.33
CA THR A 157 6.77 -3.59 -7.32
C THR A 157 7.54 -4.92 -7.33
N LEU A 158 6.97 -5.96 -6.71
CA LEU A 158 7.58 -7.28 -6.66
C LEU A 158 7.70 -7.86 -8.06
N GLY A 159 8.87 -8.44 -8.36
CA GLY A 159 9.09 -9.21 -9.57
C GLY A 159 8.41 -10.59 -9.54
N PRO A 160 8.27 -11.25 -10.71
CA PRO A 160 7.57 -12.53 -10.85
C PRO A 160 7.98 -13.63 -9.86
N SER A 161 9.29 -13.84 -9.68
CA SER A 161 9.81 -14.89 -8.80
C SER A 161 9.47 -14.62 -7.34
N THR A 162 9.49 -13.35 -6.92
CA THR A 162 9.11 -12.96 -5.56
C THR A 162 7.63 -13.14 -5.32
N ILE A 163 6.77 -12.84 -6.30
CA ILE A 163 5.32 -13.07 -6.21
C ILE A 163 5.04 -14.55 -5.99
N VAL A 164 5.56 -15.42 -6.86
CA VAL A 164 5.37 -16.88 -6.74
C VAL A 164 5.85 -17.40 -5.39
N ARG A 165 7.05 -16.96 -4.94
CA ARG A 165 7.60 -17.35 -3.64
C ARG A 165 6.73 -16.88 -2.46
N ARG A 166 6.18 -15.67 -2.51
CA ARG A 166 5.31 -15.14 -1.45
C ARG A 166 4.00 -15.92 -1.36
N LEU A 167 3.39 -16.23 -2.51
CA LEU A 167 2.18 -17.05 -2.57
C LEU A 167 2.42 -18.48 -2.05
N GLU A 168 3.58 -19.06 -2.35
CA GLU A 168 3.96 -20.38 -1.82
C GLU A 168 4.23 -20.34 -0.32
N GLN A 169 4.88 -19.28 0.19
CA GLN A 169 5.12 -19.10 1.62
C GLN A 169 3.81 -18.95 2.42
N GLY A 170 2.84 -18.21 1.89
CA GLY A 170 1.58 -17.93 2.56
C GLY A 170 0.80 -19.19 2.94
N LEU A 171 0.91 -20.27 2.15
CA LEU A 171 0.32 -21.57 2.47
C LEU A 171 0.82 -22.12 3.81
N ARG A 172 2.14 -22.14 4.00
CA ARG A 172 2.76 -22.60 5.25
C ARG A 172 2.41 -21.67 6.40
N THR A 173 2.46 -20.36 6.17
CA THR A 173 2.15 -19.38 7.20
C THR A 173 0.71 -19.52 7.72
N VAL A 174 -0.28 -19.76 6.86
CA VAL A 174 -1.66 -20.00 7.32
C VAL A 174 -1.75 -21.25 8.19
N GLN A 175 -1.11 -22.35 7.80
CA GLN A 175 -1.09 -23.60 8.57
C GLN A 175 -0.45 -23.40 9.95
N ASP A 176 0.72 -22.76 10.00
CA ASP A 176 1.43 -22.45 11.24
C ASP A 176 0.62 -21.52 12.17
N LEU A 177 -0.18 -20.61 11.61
CA LEU A 177 -0.99 -19.68 12.38
C LEU A 177 -2.24 -20.30 13.00
N VAL A 178 -2.71 -21.45 12.50
CA VAL A 178 -3.89 -22.14 13.06
C VAL A 178 -3.59 -23.39 13.84
N VAL A 179 -2.33 -23.87 13.81
CA VAL A 179 -1.93 -25.06 14.57
C VAL A 179 -2.24 -24.91 16.07
N ASP A 180 -2.69 -25.98 16.70
CA ASP A 180 -3.08 -26.05 18.12
C ASP A 180 -4.26 -25.15 18.56
N LEU A 181 -4.97 -24.51 17.62
CA LEU A 181 -6.23 -23.81 17.92
C LEU A 181 -7.44 -24.75 17.73
N THR A 182 -8.42 -24.64 18.62
CA THR A 182 -9.64 -25.45 18.52
C THR A 182 -10.59 -24.94 17.44
N GLU A 183 -11.49 -25.81 16.98
CA GLU A 183 -12.55 -25.45 16.04
C GLU A 183 -13.39 -24.25 16.51
N GLU A 184 -13.69 -24.20 17.81
CA GLU A 184 -14.44 -23.11 18.43
C GLU A 184 -13.64 -21.79 18.39
N GLN A 185 -12.36 -21.81 18.76
CA GLN A 185 -11.49 -20.63 18.71
C GLN A 185 -11.36 -20.09 17.29
N LEU A 186 -11.18 -20.96 16.30
CA LEU A 186 -11.00 -20.58 14.90
C LEU A 186 -12.29 -20.01 14.25
N SER A 187 -13.45 -20.34 14.82
CA SER A 187 -14.77 -19.92 14.34
C SER A 187 -15.31 -18.68 15.06
N THR A 188 -14.59 -18.19 16.09
CA THR A 188 -15.05 -17.10 16.95
C THR A 188 -14.31 -15.80 16.62
N PRO A 189 -15.01 -14.69 16.37
CA PRO A 189 -14.40 -13.35 16.27
C PRO A 189 -13.65 -12.99 17.56
N VAL A 190 -12.47 -12.38 17.43
CA VAL A 190 -11.60 -12.06 18.59
C VAL A 190 -11.19 -10.60 18.59
N ASN A 191 -11.47 -9.87 19.68
CA ASN A 191 -11.06 -8.48 19.89
C ASN A 191 -11.37 -7.53 18.70
N GLY A 192 -12.57 -7.66 18.13
CA GLY A 192 -13.02 -6.84 16.98
C GLY A 192 -12.50 -7.31 15.61
N PHE A 193 -11.64 -8.32 15.55
CA PHE A 193 -11.29 -9.00 14.31
C PHE A 193 -12.35 -10.04 13.92
N PRO A 194 -12.45 -10.39 12.61
CA PRO A 194 -13.27 -11.52 12.17
C PRO A 194 -12.76 -12.86 12.77
N ALA A 195 -13.43 -13.97 12.46
CA ALA A 195 -12.92 -15.28 12.85
C ALA A 195 -11.75 -15.69 11.93
N CYS A 196 -10.80 -16.50 12.43
CA CYS A 196 -9.69 -17.00 11.61
C CYS A 196 -10.20 -17.72 10.35
N LYS A 197 -11.29 -18.51 10.46
CA LYS A 197 -11.90 -19.18 9.31
C LYS A 197 -12.48 -18.22 8.27
N ASP A 198 -12.96 -17.05 8.67
CA ASP A 198 -13.43 -16.02 7.73
C ASP A 198 -12.26 -15.57 6.84
N LEU A 199 -11.10 -15.30 7.44
CA LEU A 199 -9.92 -14.88 6.68
C LEU A 199 -9.40 -15.99 5.76
N ILE A 200 -9.32 -17.23 6.23
CA ILE A 200 -8.81 -18.35 5.42
C ILE A 200 -9.72 -18.63 4.22
N GLY A 201 -11.03 -18.64 4.45
CA GLY A 201 -12.00 -18.80 3.37
C GLY A 201 -11.97 -17.64 2.38
N HIS A 202 -11.84 -16.40 2.88
CA HIS A 202 -11.67 -15.22 2.05
C HIS A 202 -10.38 -15.23 1.22
N LEU A 203 -9.26 -15.70 1.77
CA LEU A 203 -8.02 -15.89 1.01
C LEU A 203 -8.22 -16.90 -0.12
N THR A 204 -8.99 -17.97 0.11
CA THR A 204 -9.35 -18.95 -0.93
C THR A 204 -10.18 -18.30 -2.03
N ASP A 205 -11.22 -17.55 -1.68
CA ASP A 205 -12.08 -16.81 -2.62
C ASP A 205 -11.27 -15.81 -3.47
N MET A 206 -10.33 -15.09 -2.84
CA MET A 206 -9.47 -14.11 -3.51
C MET A 206 -8.43 -14.76 -4.43
N ASP A 207 -7.90 -15.92 -4.05
CA ASP A 207 -6.98 -16.70 -4.87
C ASP A 207 -7.65 -17.20 -6.16
N ILE A 208 -8.92 -17.58 -6.09
CA ILE A 208 -9.74 -17.95 -7.27
C ILE A 208 -9.93 -16.74 -8.19
N VAL A 209 -10.34 -15.57 -7.66
CA VAL A 209 -10.52 -14.35 -8.46
C VAL A 209 -9.22 -13.93 -9.14
N PHE A 210 -8.10 -13.99 -8.43
CA PHE A 210 -6.80 -13.70 -9.02
C PHE A 210 -6.46 -14.68 -10.16
N ARG A 211 -6.67 -15.99 -9.93
CA ARG A 211 -6.40 -17.03 -10.94
C ARG A 211 -7.25 -16.86 -12.20
N GLU A 212 -8.54 -16.52 -12.05
CA GLU A 212 -9.43 -16.23 -13.19
C GLU A 212 -8.93 -15.04 -14.00
N ARG A 213 -8.58 -13.93 -13.34
CA ARG A 213 -8.03 -12.75 -14.01
C ARG A 213 -6.70 -13.05 -14.70
N ALA A 214 -5.83 -13.83 -14.05
CA ALA A 214 -4.57 -14.25 -14.63
C ALA A 214 -4.78 -15.08 -15.90
N TRP A 215 -5.68 -16.06 -15.84
CA TRP A 215 -6.04 -16.87 -17.00
C TRP A 215 -6.61 -16.03 -18.15
N MET A 216 -7.53 -15.09 -17.86
CA MET A 216 -8.06 -14.17 -18.89
C MET A 216 -6.94 -13.38 -19.57
N ILE A 217 -6.02 -12.79 -18.80
CA ILE A 217 -4.90 -11.98 -19.34
C ILE A 217 -3.96 -12.84 -20.22
N LEU A 218 -3.73 -14.10 -19.82
CA LEU A 218 -2.85 -15.02 -20.53
C LEU A 218 -3.48 -15.54 -21.83
N GLU A 219 -4.77 -15.88 -21.82
CA GLU A 219 -5.43 -16.53 -22.96
C GLU A 219 -6.10 -15.54 -23.93
N THR A 220 -6.47 -14.35 -23.46
CA THR A 220 -7.13 -13.33 -24.29
C THR A 220 -6.21 -12.14 -24.53
N ASN A 221 -6.26 -11.55 -25.72
CA ASN A 221 -5.52 -10.33 -26.01
C ASN A 221 -6.23 -9.12 -25.36
N GLN A 222 -5.62 -8.52 -24.35
CA GLN A 222 -6.12 -7.32 -23.66
C GLN A 222 -7.58 -7.43 -23.18
N PRO A 223 -7.93 -8.47 -22.40
CA PRO A 223 -9.30 -8.65 -21.92
C PRO A 223 -9.70 -7.50 -21.00
N ARG A 224 -10.99 -7.16 -21.02
CA ARG A 224 -11.58 -6.35 -19.96
C ARG A 224 -11.79 -7.23 -18.73
N LEU A 225 -11.16 -6.86 -17.61
CA LEU A 225 -11.29 -7.58 -16.35
C LEU A 225 -12.67 -7.31 -15.74
N PRO A 226 -13.33 -8.31 -15.13
CA PRO A 226 -14.64 -8.14 -14.50
C PRO A 226 -14.60 -7.03 -13.45
N SER A 227 -15.61 -6.15 -13.48
CA SER A 227 -15.82 -5.09 -12.49
C SER A 227 -16.47 -5.60 -11.20
N ALA A 228 -16.80 -6.89 -11.12
CA ALA A 228 -17.33 -7.49 -9.90
C ALA A 228 -16.35 -7.21 -8.76
N HIS A 229 -16.87 -6.64 -7.67
CA HIS A 229 -16.07 -6.43 -6.47
C HIS A 229 -15.58 -7.81 -6.01
N PRO A 230 -14.28 -7.97 -5.75
CA PRO A 230 -13.79 -9.19 -5.15
C PRO A 230 -14.60 -9.50 -3.88
N PRO A 231 -14.83 -10.78 -3.55
CA PRO A 231 -15.59 -11.18 -2.37
C PRO A 231 -15.18 -10.37 -1.14
N THR A 232 -16.18 -9.93 -0.36
CA THR A 232 -15.92 -9.19 0.88
C THR A 232 -15.80 -10.14 2.05
N LEU A 233 -15.11 -9.72 3.10
CA LEU A 233 -14.99 -10.52 4.32
C LEU A 233 -16.35 -10.86 4.96
N GLN A 234 -17.35 -10.01 4.79
CA GLN A 234 -18.70 -10.28 5.27
C GLN A 234 -19.31 -11.55 4.64
N HIS A 235 -18.98 -11.85 3.37
CA HIS A 235 -19.44 -13.07 2.71
C HIS A 235 -18.70 -14.32 3.19
N ALA A 236 -17.54 -14.16 3.82
CA ALA A 236 -16.70 -15.25 4.29
C ALA A 236 -17.18 -15.88 5.61
N VAL A 237 -18.17 -15.29 6.28
CA VAL A 237 -18.79 -15.83 7.51
C VAL A 237 -19.33 -17.25 7.30
N LYS A 238 -19.71 -17.60 6.06
CA LYS A 238 -20.12 -18.97 5.68
C LYS A 238 -19.06 -20.04 5.97
N TYR A 239 -17.78 -19.67 6.04
CA TYR A 239 -16.68 -20.61 6.27
C TYR A 239 -16.53 -21.04 7.73
N ARG A 240 -17.18 -20.35 8.69
CA ARG A 240 -17.11 -20.71 10.12
C ARG A 240 -17.62 -22.12 10.40
N THR A 241 -18.62 -22.58 9.64
CA THR A 241 -19.22 -23.91 9.80
C THR A 241 -18.44 -25.02 9.09
N VAL A 242 -17.43 -24.67 8.29
CA VAL A 242 -16.58 -25.66 7.59
C VAL A 242 -15.51 -26.16 8.55
N PRO A 243 -15.28 -27.48 8.67
CA PRO A 243 -14.17 -28.02 9.46
C PRO A 243 -12.82 -27.41 9.02
N ILE A 244 -11.93 -27.10 9.97
CA ILE A 244 -10.66 -26.43 9.62
C ILE A 244 -9.80 -27.25 8.67
N ALA A 245 -9.81 -28.58 8.81
CA ALA A 245 -9.07 -29.49 7.92
C ALA A 245 -9.52 -29.33 6.46
N ASP A 246 -10.83 -29.36 6.22
CA ASP A 246 -11.43 -29.20 4.88
C ASP A 246 -11.15 -27.80 4.32
N LEU A 247 -11.21 -26.76 5.16
CA LEU A 247 -10.95 -25.38 4.75
C LEU A 247 -9.48 -25.17 4.35
N LEU A 248 -8.54 -25.76 5.09
CA LEU A 248 -7.12 -25.74 4.75
C LEU A 248 -6.82 -26.55 3.49
N GLU A 249 -7.51 -27.67 3.26
CA GLU A 249 -7.40 -28.44 2.02
C GLU A 249 -7.92 -27.64 0.81
N GLN A 250 -9.07 -26.98 0.94
CA GLN A 250 -9.61 -26.11 -0.10
C GLN A 250 -8.66 -24.96 -0.45
N TYR A 251 -8.12 -24.27 0.57
CA TYR A 251 -7.12 -23.22 0.38
C TYR A 251 -5.86 -23.76 -0.31
N THR A 252 -5.36 -24.91 0.15
CA THR A 252 -4.17 -25.57 -0.41
C THR A 252 -4.36 -25.94 -1.87
N SER A 253 -5.51 -26.55 -2.19
CA SER A 253 -5.86 -26.94 -3.55
C SER A 253 -5.96 -25.73 -4.48
N SER A 254 -6.64 -24.66 -4.06
CA SER A 254 -6.72 -23.41 -4.83
C SER A 254 -5.34 -22.82 -5.08
N ARG A 255 -4.54 -22.68 -4.01
CA ARG A 255 -3.20 -22.11 -4.10
C ARG A 255 -2.29 -22.92 -5.00
N GLN A 256 -2.36 -24.26 -4.96
CA GLN A 256 -1.58 -25.10 -5.86
C GLN A 256 -1.97 -24.91 -7.33
N GLN A 257 -3.26 -24.75 -7.64
CA GLN A 257 -3.71 -24.41 -9.00
C GLN A 257 -3.15 -23.06 -9.46
N THR A 258 -3.18 -22.06 -8.58
CA THR A 258 -2.61 -20.73 -8.86
C THR A 258 -1.10 -20.83 -9.10
N LEU A 259 -0.36 -21.53 -8.25
CA LEU A 259 1.09 -21.72 -8.42
C LEU A 259 1.41 -22.50 -9.71
N ASN A 260 0.62 -23.50 -10.07
CA ASN A 260 0.79 -24.25 -11.31
C ASN A 260 0.58 -23.37 -12.56
N LEU A 261 -0.38 -22.43 -12.51
CA LEU A 261 -0.58 -21.45 -13.59
C LEU A 261 0.59 -20.48 -13.72
N LEU A 262 1.13 -20.00 -12.60
CA LEU A 262 2.17 -18.97 -12.59
C LEU A 262 3.59 -19.51 -12.83
N ARG A 263 3.87 -20.74 -12.41
CA ARG A 263 5.20 -21.37 -12.56
C ARG A 263 5.49 -21.59 -14.04
N GLY A 264 6.67 -21.12 -14.47
CA GLY A 264 7.12 -21.25 -15.86
C GLY A 264 6.64 -20.13 -16.80
N LEU A 265 5.82 -19.18 -16.31
CA LEU A 265 5.49 -17.99 -17.09
C LEU A 265 6.76 -17.18 -17.42
N THR A 266 6.89 -16.80 -18.69
CA THR A 266 8.00 -15.94 -19.15
C THR A 266 7.81 -14.50 -18.68
N GLN A 267 8.88 -13.71 -18.71
CA GLN A 267 8.79 -12.26 -18.43
C GLN A 267 7.75 -11.59 -19.35
N ALA A 268 7.68 -11.98 -20.62
CA ALA A 268 6.69 -11.45 -21.56
C ALA A 268 5.24 -11.81 -21.15
N ALA A 269 5.00 -13.02 -20.64
CA ALA A 269 3.69 -13.42 -20.15
C ALA A 269 3.24 -12.56 -18.95
N TRP A 270 4.16 -12.25 -18.02
CA TRP A 270 3.91 -11.35 -16.89
C TRP A 270 3.62 -9.89 -17.30
N GLN A 271 4.07 -9.48 -18.49
CA GLN A 271 3.83 -8.15 -19.05
C GLN A 271 2.59 -8.09 -19.95
N ARG A 272 1.88 -9.21 -20.15
CA ARG A 272 0.60 -9.18 -20.86
C ARG A 272 -0.40 -8.30 -20.12
N ILE A 273 -1.13 -7.50 -20.89
CA ILE A 273 -2.01 -6.45 -20.39
C ILE A 273 -3.45 -6.96 -20.34
N GLY A 274 -4.18 -6.59 -19.29
CA GLY A 274 -5.65 -6.56 -19.25
C GLY A 274 -6.15 -5.15 -18.93
N TYR A 275 -7.44 -4.88 -19.16
CA TYR A 275 -8.05 -3.59 -18.88
C TYR A 275 -8.91 -3.63 -17.60
N HIS A 276 -8.51 -2.87 -16.59
CA HIS A 276 -9.26 -2.67 -15.35
C HIS A 276 -10.04 -1.34 -15.38
N ALA A 277 -11.27 -1.32 -14.86
CA ALA A 277 -12.11 -0.11 -14.88
C ALA A 277 -11.47 1.08 -14.16
N ILE A 278 -10.80 0.82 -13.03
CA ILE A 278 -10.14 1.86 -12.21
C ILE A 278 -8.70 2.13 -12.69
N PHE A 279 -7.95 1.10 -13.06
CA PHE A 279 -6.50 1.21 -13.28
C PHE A 279 -6.11 1.26 -14.76
N GLY A 280 -7.07 1.15 -15.67
CA GLY A 280 -6.80 1.13 -17.11
C GLY A 280 -5.99 -0.09 -17.50
N PRO A 281 -4.99 0.05 -18.40
CA PRO A 281 -4.16 -1.07 -18.82
C PRO A 281 -3.24 -1.51 -17.68
N VAL A 282 -3.43 -2.73 -17.21
CA VAL A 282 -2.63 -3.33 -16.13
C VAL A 282 -1.96 -4.62 -16.58
N PRO A 283 -0.64 -4.78 -16.37
CA PRO A 283 0.02 -6.05 -16.63
C PRO A 283 -0.41 -7.12 -15.61
N LEU A 284 -0.26 -8.40 -15.97
CA LEU A 284 -0.43 -9.51 -15.02
C LEU A 284 0.44 -9.32 -13.76
N LEU A 285 1.64 -8.76 -13.90
CA LEU A 285 2.53 -8.42 -12.79
C LEU A 285 1.85 -7.53 -11.73
N HIS A 286 1.04 -6.58 -12.16
CA HIS A 286 0.29 -5.70 -11.26
C HIS A 286 -0.79 -6.47 -10.49
N GLN A 287 -1.50 -7.40 -11.14
CA GLN A 287 -2.46 -8.30 -10.46
C GLN A 287 -1.75 -9.24 -9.47
N GLY A 288 -0.54 -9.70 -9.79
CA GLY A 288 0.26 -10.53 -8.89
C GLY A 288 0.70 -9.77 -7.63
N ASN A 289 1.10 -8.50 -7.77
CA ASN A 289 1.41 -7.63 -6.64
C ASN A 289 0.18 -7.36 -5.77
N TRP A 290 -0.98 -7.13 -6.40
CA TRP A 290 -2.25 -6.95 -5.71
C TRP A 290 -2.59 -8.12 -4.78
N VAL A 291 -2.60 -9.36 -5.30
CA VAL A 291 -2.99 -10.53 -4.50
C VAL A 291 -1.99 -10.79 -3.36
N VAL A 292 -0.69 -10.57 -3.59
CA VAL A 292 0.34 -10.74 -2.55
C VAL A 292 0.21 -9.70 -1.45
N THR A 293 0.01 -8.43 -1.80
CA THR A 293 -0.18 -7.34 -0.82
C THR A 293 -1.47 -7.55 -0.02
N HIS A 294 -2.54 -8.00 -0.69
CA HIS A 294 -3.81 -8.31 -0.06
C HIS A 294 -3.69 -9.46 0.94
N GLU A 295 -3.08 -10.57 0.55
CA GLU A 295 -2.84 -11.72 1.44
C GLU A 295 -1.93 -11.35 2.61
N GLN A 296 -0.86 -10.59 2.38
CA GLN A 296 0.04 -10.14 3.45
C GLN A 296 -0.71 -9.39 4.56
N GLY A 297 -1.68 -8.55 4.20
CA GLY A 297 -2.53 -7.85 5.17
C GLY A 297 -3.28 -8.84 6.08
N HIS A 298 -3.96 -9.81 5.49
CA HIS A 298 -4.72 -10.80 6.25
C HIS A 298 -3.84 -11.79 7.03
N LEU A 299 -2.60 -12.06 6.60
CA LEU A 299 -1.66 -12.85 7.39
C LEU A 299 -1.22 -12.12 8.67
N ILE A 300 -1.05 -10.80 8.62
CA ILE A 300 -0.78 -9.97 9.81
C ILE A 300 -1.97 -10.00 10.76
N GLU A 301 -3.19 -9.90 10.23
CA GLU A 301 -4.42 -10.02 11.03
C GLU A 301 -4.55 -11.42 11.65
N LEU A 302 -4.33 -12.50 10.89
CA LEU A 302 -4.30 -13.88 11.41
C LEU A 302 -3.29 -14.03 12.56
N ALA A 303 -2.10 -13.45 12.43
CA ALA A 303 -1.09 -13.49 13.49
C ALA A 303 -1.56 -12.76 14.75
N GLN A 304 -2.19 -11.58 14.61
CA GLN A 304 -2.73 -10.84 15.74
C GLN A 304 -3.90 -11.58 16.40
N MET A 305 -4.78 -12.20 15.61
CA MET A 305 -5.89 -13.02 16.11
C MET A 305 -5.39 -14.23 16.89
N ARG A 306 -4.41 -14.97 16.35
CA ARG A 306 -3.75 -16.08 17.07
C ARG A 306 -3.18 -15.60 18.41
N HIS A 307 -2.43 -14.50 18.40
CA HIS A 307 -1.87 -13.93 19.62
C HIS A 307 -2.97 -13.60 20.65
N ASN A 308 -4.06 -12.97 20.22
CA ASN A 308 -5.18 -12.62 21.08
C ASN A 308 -5.91 -13.86 21.64
N LEU A 309 -6.06 -14.92 20.86
CA LEU A 309 -6.67 -16.18 21.32
C LEU A 309 -5.81 -16.89 22.37
N LEU A 310 -4.48 -16.84 22.24
CA LEU A 310 -3.53 -17.51 23.13
C LEU A 310 -3.16 -16.69 24.38
N HIS A 311 -3.18 -15.35 24.27
CA HIS A 311 -2.66 -14.44 25.29
C HIS A 311 -3.63 -13.34 25.72
N GLY A 312 -4.84 -13.29 25.17
CA GLY A 312 -5.83 -12.21 25.36
C GLY A 312 -6.34 -11.99 26.78
N GLY A 313 -5.87 -12.76 27.77
CA GLY A 313 -5.99 -12.42 29.19
C GLY A 313 -5.07 -11.27 29.64
N ASN A 314 -4.06 -10.89 28.85
CA ASN A 314 -3.09 -9.84 29.19
C ASN A 314 -3.01 -8.77 28.08
N GLN A 315 -3.56 -7.60 28.38
CA GLN A 315 -3.44 -6.32 27.66
C GLN A 315 -4.11 -6.24 26.29
N MET A 316 -5.25 -5.51 26.25
CA MET A 316 -5.70 -4.84 25.04
C MET A 316 -4.60 -3.88 24.58
N ILE A 317 -3.87 -4.21 23.53
CA ILE A 317 -3.29 -3.16 22.70
C ILE A 317 -4.49 -2.50 22.06
N GLU A 318 -4.88 -1.31 22.52
CA GLU A 318 -5.74 -0.39 21.77
C GLU A 318 -4.98 0.01 20.49
N ILE A 319 -4.85 -0.92 19.55
CA ILE A 319 -4.71 -0.54 18.16
C ILE A 319 -6.07 0.09 17.86
N ALA A 320 -6.10 1.43 17.79
CA ALA A 320 -7.29 2.18 17.48
C ALA A 320 -8.09 1.42 16.40
N GLN A 321 -9.34 1.08 16.74
CA GLN A 321 -10.31 0.42 15.87
C GLN A 321 -10.70 1.33 14.69
N GLU A 322 -9.73 1.87 13.96
CA GLU A 322 -9.99 2.62 12.74
C GLU A 322 -10.23 1.64 11.59
N VAL A 323 -11.46 1.11 11.62
CA VAL A 323 -12.28 0.74 10.46
C VAL A 323 -11.57 -0.19 9.49
N LEU A 324 -11.41 -1.45 9.92
CA LEU A 324 -11.08 -2.57 9.04
C LEU A 324 -12.37 -2.97 8.29
N HIS A 325 -12.59 -2.31 7.15
CA HIS A 325 -13.62 -2.51 6.11
C HIS A 325 -14.97 -1.76 6.28
N PRO A 326 -15.40 -0.97 5.28
CA PRO A 326 -16.82 -0.85 4.95
C PRO A 326 -17.37 -2.13 4.31
#